data_AF-A0A1Q4Z8Y2-F1
#
_entry.id   AF-A0A1Q4Z8Y2-F1
#
_cell.length_a   1.000
_cell.length_b   1.000
_cell.length_c   1.000
_cell.angle_alpha   90.00
_cell.angle_beta   90.00
_cell.angle_gamma   90.00
#
_symmetry.space_group_name_H-M   'P 1'
#
loop_
_entity.id
_entity.type
_entity.pdbx_description
1 polymer ?
#
loop_
_entity_poly.entity_id
_entity_poly.type
_entity_poly.pdbx_seq_one_letter_code
_entity_poly.pdbx_strand_id
1 'polypeptide(L)'
;MKSNHVILDRELPFHERIRQAVEMWIHEGRGTDQLVTGKAFFAMYSWHLRHWTDHDIAWAEFAAASYHSLGGKDGWEAMLRERANCDSCGDRYRLENIGLCTGCMRYTCYDCGAHGSCAGEIV
;
A
#
# COMPACT_ATOMS: atom_id res chain seq x y z
N MET A 1 -7.01 -9.93 8.36
CA MET A 1 -7.24 -9.77 6.91
C MET A 1 -6.05 -10.40 6.19
N LYS A 2 -6.26 -11.45 5.40
CA LYS A 2 -5.14 -12.21 4.81
C LYS A 2 -4.38 -11.39 3.77
N SER A 3 -5.09 -10.56 2.99
CA SER A 3 -4.47 -9.69 1.97
C SER A 3 -3.45 -8.71 2.54
N ASN A 4 -3.64 -8.20 3.77
CA ASN A 4 -2.61 -7.37 4.41
C ASN A 4 -1.28 -8.13 4.54
N HIS A 5 -1.31 -9.41 4.89
CA HIS A 5 -0.10 -10.21 4.99
C HIS A 5 0.56 -10.40 3.63
N VAL A 6 -0.23 -10.66 2.58
CA VAL A 6 0.26 -10.80 1.20
C VAL A 6 0.94 -9.52 0.72
N ILE A 7 0.31 -8.35 0.91
CA ILE A 7 0.89 -7.06 0.50
C ILE A 7 2.19 -6.74 1.25
N LEU A 8 2.24 -7.07 2.54
CA LEU A 8 3.39 -6.76 3.40
C LEU A 8 4.51 -7.81 3.32
N ASP A 9 4.25 -8.97 2.72
CA ASP A 9 5.27 -9.96 2.35
C ASP A 9 6.33 -9.29 1.48
N ARG A 10 7.60 -9.63 1.62
CA ARG A 10 8.74 -8.98 0.94
C ARG A 10 9.43 -9.92 -0.04
N GLU A 11 8.93 -11.14 -0.18
CA GLU A 11 9.54 -12.16 -1.03
C GLU A 11 9.29 -11.91 -2.52
N LEU A 12 8.18 -11.28 -2.87
CA LEU A 12 7.77 -11.03 -4.26
C LEU A 12 7.81 -9.54 -4.64
N PRO A 13 7.95 -9.22 -5.94
CA PRO A 13 7.70 -7.87 -6.45
C PRO A 13 6.34 -7.33 -5.99
N PHE A 14 6.23 -6.02 -5.80
CA PHE A 14 5.02 -5.44 -5.21
C PHE A 14 3.76 -5.69 -6.04
N HIS A 15 3.88 -5.61 -7.37
CA HIS A 15 2.76 -5.88 -8.26
C HIS A 15 2.26 -7.34 -8.17
N GLU A 16 3.17 -8.30 -8.03
CA GLU A 16 2.82 -9.72 -7.86
C GLU A 16 2.06 -9.96 -6.54
N ARG A 17 2.41 -9.24 -5.48
CA ARG A 17 1.69 -9.32 -4.20
C ARG A 17 0.28 -8.78 -4.30
N ILE A 18 0.10 -7.65 -4.99
CA ILE A 18 -1.24 -7.12 -5.23
C ILE A 18 -2.04 -8.09 -6.11
N ARG A 19 -1.45 -8.65 -7.17
CA ARG A 19 -2.09 -9.67 -8.01
C ARG A 19 -2.60 -10.85 -7.17
N GLN A 20 -1.76 -11.39 -6.27
CA GLN A 20 -2.17 -12.47 -5.37
C GLN A 20 -3.31 -12.06 -4.42
N ALA A 21 -3.29 -10.84 -3.88
CA ALA A 21 -4.36 -10.32 -3.04
C ALA A 21 -5.68 -10.19 -3.81
N VAL A 22 -5.63 -9.70 -5.06
CA VAL A 22 -6.78 -9.59 -5.97
C VAL A 22 -7.33 -10.97 -6.30
N GLU A 23 -6.48 -11.92 -6.69
CA GLU A 23 -6.87 -13.30 -7.01
C GLU A 23 -7.53 -13.98 -5.80
N MET A 24 -6.98 -13.80 -4.60
CA MET A 24 -7.56 -14.32 -3.37
C MET A 24 -8.91 -13.67 -3.05
N TRP A 25 -9.04 -12.35 -3.19
CA TRP A 25 -10.29 -11.64 -2.99
C TRP A 25 -11.38 -12.15 -3.95
N ILE A 26 -11.05 -12.36 -5.22
CA ILE A 26 -11.97 -12.92 -6.21
C ILE A 26 -12.34 -14.36 -5.85
N HIS A 27 -11.35 -15.19 -5.53
CA HIS A 27 -11.56 -16.61 -5.21
C HIS A 27 -12.45 -16.80 -3.98
N GLU A 28 -12.30 -15.94 -2.97
CA GLU A 28 -13.09 -15.97 -1.73
C GLU A 28 -14.42 -15.18 -1.83
N GLY A 29 -14.87 -14.84 -3.04
CA GLY A 29 -16.21 -14.27 -3.26
C GLY A 29 -16.32 -12.76 -3.02
N ARG A 30 -15.20 -12.04 -3.09
CA ARG A 30 -15.11 -10.57 -3.02
C ARG A 30 -15.57 -9.96 -1.69
N GLY A 31 -15.45 -10.70 -0.59
CA GLY A 31 -15.81 -10.24 0.76
C GLY A 31 -14.87 -9.17 1.33
N THR A 32 -15.38 -8.40 2.29
CA THR A 32 -14.65 -7.31 2.98
C THR A 32 -13.46 -7.80 3.81
N ASP A 33 -13.47 -9.05 4.26
CA ASP A 33 -12.43 -9.63 5.11
C ASP A 33 -11.06 -9.78 4.40
N GLN A 34 -11.08 -9.71 3.07
CA GLN A 34 -9.90 -9.75 2.20
C GLN A 34 -9.49 -8.38 1.67
N LEU A 35 -10.18 -7.30 2.03
CA LEU A 35 -9.75 -5.97 1.65
C LEU A 35 -8.55 -5.53 2.48
N VAL A 36 -7.73 -4.67 1.90
CA VAL A 36 -6.50 -4.19 2.56
C VAL A 36 -6.76 -2.91 3.32
N THR A 37 -6.09 -2.74 4.47
CA THR A 37 -6.18 -1.54 5.31
C THR A 37 -4.82 -1.14 5.90
N GLY A 38 -4.77 0.02 6.54
CA GLY A 38 -3.57 0.52 7.22
C GLY A 38 -2.38 0.65 6.27
N LYS A 39 -1.20 0.22 6.72
CA LYS A 39 0.05 0.30 5.94
C LYS A 39 -0.02 -0.45 4.60
N ALA A 40 -0.69 -1.60 4.55
CA ALA A 40 -0.86 -2.36 3.31
C ALA A 40 -1.70 -1.58 2.29
N PHE A 41 -2.79 -0.96 2.75
CA PHE A 41 -3.60 -0.09 1.90
C PHE A 41 -2.82 1.13 1.45
N PHE A 42 -2.13 1.83 2.34
CA PHE A 42 -1.30 2.99 1.97
C PHE A 42 -0.31 2.63 0.87
N ALA A 43 0.41 1.51 1.03
CA ALA A 43 1.33 1.01 0.01
C ALA A 43 0.63 0.74 -1.33
N MET A 44 -0.44 -0.05 -1.30
CA MET A 44 -1.15 -0.49 -2.51
C MET A 44 -1.79 0.71 -3.22
N TYR A 45 -2.46 1.60 -2.48
CA TYR A 45 -3.22 2.70 -3.05
C TYR A 45 -2.30 3.80 -3.59
N SER A 46 -1.23 4.17 -2.88
CA SER A 46 -0.23 5.11 -3.41
C SER A 46 0.44 4.58 -4.68
N TRP A 47 0.73 3.28 -4.73
CA TRP A 47 1.24 2.63 -5.93
C TRP A 47 0.21 2.62 -7.08
N HIS A 48 -1.04 2.26 -6.79
CA HIS A 48 -2.15 2.27 -7.75
C HIS A 48 -2.35 3.67 -8.39
N LEU A 49 -2.30 4.74 -7.59
CA LEU A 49 -2.44 6.11 -8.09
C LEU A 49 -1.30 6.51 -9.05
N ARG A 50 -0.09 5.98 -8.83
CA ARG A 50 1.08 6.24 -9.68
C ARG A 50 1.05 5.46 -11.00
N HIS A 51 0.46 4.26 -10.99
CA HIS A 51 0.45 3.32 -12.12
C HIS A 51 -0.95 3.10 -12.72
N TRP A 52 -1.87 4.05 -12.52
CA TRP A 52 -3.30 3.90 -12.83
C TRP A 52 -3.61 3.48 -14.27
N THR A 53 -2.72 3.74 -15.24
CA THR A 53 -2.88 3.35 -16.66
C THR A 53 -2.56 1.89 -16.94
N ASP A 54 -1.87 1.21 -16.03
CA ASP A 54 -1.24 -0.09 -16.28
C ASP A 54 -2.00 -1.24 -15.62
N HIS A 55 -3.21 -0.98 -15.10
CA HIS A 55 -3.98 -1.92 -14.29
C HIS A 55 -5.17 -2.50 -15.04
N ASP A 56 -5.41 -3.80 -14.84
CA ASP A 56 -6.64 -4.42 -15.30
C ASP A 56 -7.86 -3.99 -14.46
N ILE A 57 -9.06 -4.35 -14.93
CA ILE A 57 -10.32 -3.98 -14.28
C ILE A 57 -10.41 -4.57 -12.86
N ALA A 58 -9.93 -5.79 -12.64
CA ALA A 58 -10.03 -6.46 -11.35
C ALA A 58 -9.20 -5.75 -10.27
N TRP A 59 -8.04 -5.23 -10.65
CA TRP A 59 -7.22 -4.39 -9.78
C TRP A 59 -7.93 -3.09 -9.39
N ALA A 60 -8.50 -2.38 -10.35
CA ALA A 60 -9.24 -1.16 -10.08
C ALA A 60 -10.43 -1.41 -9.15
N GLU A 61 -11.16 -2.52 -9.35
CA GLU A 61 -12.25 -2.94 -8.47
C GLU A 61 -11.77 -3.24 -7.04
N PHE A 62 -10.64 -3.94 -6.89
CA PHE A 62 -10.08 -4.26 -5.58
C PHE A 62 -9.60 -3.00 -4.83
N ALA A 63 -8.92 -2.10 -5.53
CA ALA A 63 -8.48 -0.82 -4.98
C ALA A 63 -9.67 0.04 -4.55
N ALA A 64 -10.71 0.15 -5.39
CA ALA A 64 -11.93 0.86 -5.08
C ALA A 64 -12.68 0.25 -3.89
N ALA A 65 -12.82 -1.07 -3.84
CA ALA A 65 -13.46 -1.76 -2.72
C ALA A 65 -12.70 -1.51 -1.41
N SER A 66 -11.37 -1.62 -1.42
CA SER A 66 -10.53 -1.35 -0.25
C SER A 66 -10.65 0.11 0.20
N TYR A 67 -10.62 1.06 -0.75
CA TYR A 67 -10.81 2.48 -0.49
C TYR A 67 -12.18 2.77 0.15
N HIS A 68 -13.26 2.21 -0.40
CA HIS A 68 -14.59 2.37 0.17
C HIS A 68 -14.73 1.75 1.56
N SER A 69 -14.13 0.57 1.80
CA SER A 69 -14.15 -0.08 3.11
C SER A 69 -13.47 0.73 4.22
N LEU A 70 -12.52 1.60 3.85
CA LEU A 70 -11.85 2.51 4.77
C LEU A 70 -12.66 3.78 5.07
N GLY A 71 -13.82 3.97 4.45
CA GLY A 71 -14.61 5.21 4.53
C GLY A 71 -14.39 6.16 3.36
N GLY A 72 -13.77 5.68 2.27
CA GLY A 72 -13.54 6.47 1.06
C GLY A 72 -12.64 7.67 1.32
N LYS A 73 -13.09 8.86 0.87
CA LYS A 73 -12.30 10.09 0.93
C LYS A 73 -11.91 10.45 2.36
N ASP A 74 -12.87 10.44 3.26
CA ASP A 74 -12.65 10.82 4.66
C ASP A 74 -11.71 9.82 5.35
N GLY A 75 -11.85 8.53 5.03
CA GLY A 75 -10.95 7.47 5.49
C GLY A 75 -9.51 7.65 5.00
N TRP A 76 -9.35 7.97 3.72
CA TRP A 76 -8.05 8.25 3.12
C TRP A 76 -7.40 9.50 3.73
N GLU A 77 -8.14 10.60 3.85
CA GLU A 77 -7.64 11.82 4.48
C GLU A 77 -7.28 11.63 5.96
N ALA A 78 -8.06 10.83 6.69
CA ALA A 78 -7.75 10.47 8.07
C ALA A 78 -6.46 9.65 8.16
N MET A 79 -6.29 8.65 7.29
CA MET A 79 -5.08 7.85 7.19
C MET A 79 -3.86 8.70 6.86
N LEU A 80 -3.95 9.61 5.90
CA LEU A 80 -2.85 10.50 5.51
C LEU A 80 -2.33 11.38 6.66
N ARG A 81 -3.16 11.67 7.66
CA ARG A 81 -2.79 12.42 8.87
C ARG A 81 -2.14 11.55 9.95
N GLU A 82 -2.23 10.24 9.85
CA GLU A 82 -1.49 9.33 10.71
C GLU A 82 0.01 9.57 10.55
N ARG A 83 0.79 9.17 11.56
CA ARG A 83 2.22 9.43 11.61
C ARG A 83 3.03 8.15 11.65
N ALA A 84 4.08 8.11 10.84
CA ALA A 84 5.09 7.06 10.82
C ALA A 84 6.47 7.63 11.12
N ASN A 85 7.36 6.77 11.62
CA ASN A 85 8.76 7.13 11.81
C ASN A 85 9.55 6.78 10.54
N CYS A 86 10.48 7.63 10.15
CA CYS A 86 11.47 7.26 9.15
C CYS A 86 12.37 6.16 9.72
N ASP A 87 12.54 5.06 8.98
CA ASP A 87 13.38 3.93 9.40
C ASP A 87 14.89 4.27 9.43
N SER A 88 15.31 5.40 8.87
CA SER A 88 16.71 5.85 8.84
C SER A 88 17.05 6.85 9.97
N CYS A 89 16.30 7.96 10.09
CA CYS A 89 16.57 9.00 11.09
C CYS A 89 15.70 8.91 12.36
N GLY A 90 14.64 8.11 12.35
CA GLY A 90 13.71 7.98 13.48
C GLY A 90 12.69 9.12 13.63
N ASP A 91 12.83 10.21 12.87
CA ASP A 91 11.90 11.34 12.92
C ASP A 91 10.50 10.96 12.45
N ARG A 92 9.51 11.66 12.99
CA ARG A 92 8.10 11.32 12.87
C ARG A 92 7.36 12.26 11.93
N TYR A 93 6.89 11.72 10.81
CA TYR A 93 6.20 12.46 9.74
C TYR A 93 4.77 11.99 9.59
N ARG A 94 3.91 12.82 8.99
CA ARG A 94 2.59 12.36 8.53
C ARG A 94 2.74 11.48 7.29
N LEU A 95 1.80 10.58 7.04
CA LEU A 95 1.81 9.73 5.86
C LEU A 95 1.77 10.52 4.54
N GLU A 96 1.12 11.70 4.53
CA GLU A 96 1.17 12.64 3.39
C GLU A 96 2.57 13.21 3.09
N ASN A 97 3.53 13.09 4.02
CA ASN A 97 4.86 13.71 3.96
C ASN A 97 6.01 12.70 4.14
N ILE A 98 5.76 11.41 3.89
CA ILE A 98 6.78 10.35 4.01
C ILE A 98 6.56 9.31 2.92
N GLY A 99 7.65 8.83 2.34
CA GLY A 99 7.61 7.78 1.34
C GLY A 99 7.60 6.39 1.97
N LEU A 100 7.11 5.39 1.25
CA LEU A 100 7.22 3.97 1.62
C LEU A 100 7.92 3.18 0.51
N CYS A 101 8.97 2.41 0.82
CA CYS A 101 9.54 1.48 -0.18
C CYS A 101 8.59 0.31 -0.38
N THR A 102 8.10 0.13 -1.60
CA THR A 102 7.24 -1.00 -1.97
C THR A 102 7.97 -2.35 -1.89
N GLY A 103 9.31 -2.37 -1.85
CA GLY A 103 10.09 -3.60 -1.69
C GLY A 103 10.21 -4.03 -0.22
N CYS A 104 10.79 -3.18 0.62
CA CYS A 104 11.09 -3.52 2.01
C CYS A 104 10.05 -3.05 3.04
N MET A 105 9.01 -2.35 2.60
CA MET A 105 7.95 -1.80 3.46
C MET A 105 8.49 -0.86 4.55
N ARG A 106 9.63 -0.20 4.34
CA ARG A 106 10.18 0.82 5.25
C ARG A 106 9.75 2.22 4.83
N TYR A 107 9.44 3.05 5.81
CA TYR A 107 9.15 4.44 5.62
C TYR A 107 10.44 5.25 5.55
N THR A 108 10.52 6.19 4.61
CA THR A 108 11.68 7.05 4.43
C THR A 108 11.26 8.50 4.21
N CYS A 109 11.90 9.43 4.93
CA CYS A 109 11.69 10.86 4.69
C CYS A 109 12.48 11.32 3.45
N TYR A 110 12.10 12.47 2.91
CA TYR A 110 12.74 13.02 1.72
C TYR A 110 14.24 13.32 1.91
N ASP A 111 14.66 13.65 3.13
CA ASP A 111 16.08 13.93 3.45
C ASP A 111 16.93 12.66 3.49
N CYS A 112 16.36 11.56 3.99
CA CYS A 112 17.06 10.26 4.06
C CYS A 112 17.06 9.52 2.72
N GLY A 113 16.13 9.86 1.82
CA GLY A 113 16.10 9.36 0.45
C GLY A 113 15.80 7.86 0.32
N ALA A 114 16.12 7.30 -0.85
CA ALA A 114 15.86 5.90 -1.16
C ALA A 114 16.79 4.95 -0.40
N HIS A 115 16.28 3.78 -0.02
CA HIS A 115 17.10 2.71 0.55
C HIS A 115 17.93 2.08 -0.57
N GLY A 116 19.25 2.33 -0.59
CA GLY A 116 20.20 1.96 -1.65
C GLY A 116 20.39 0.47 -1.99
N SER A 117 19.47 -0.41 -1.58
CA SER A 117 19.47 -1.85 -1.87
C SER A 117 18.06 -2.47 -1.98
N CYS A 118 17.00 -1.65 -1.99
CA CYS A 118 15.61 -2.10 -2.14
C CYS A 118 15.27 -2.22 -3.63
N ALA A 119 14.81 -3.38 -4.10
CA ALA A 119 14.29 -3.56 -5.47
C ALA A 119 12.90 -2.91 -5.69
N GLY A 120 12.35 -2.25 -4.66
CA GLY A 120 11.10 -1.53 -4.75
C GLY A 120 11.29 -0.04 -4.99
N GLU A 121 10.20 0.64 -5.28
CA GLU A 121 10.17 2.08 -5.46
C GLU A 121 9.59 2.78 -4.23
N ILE A 122 9.89 4.07 -4.08
CA ILE A 122 9.25 4.91 -3.08
C ILE A 122 7.93 5.43 -3.65
N VAL A 123 6.84 5.15 -2.94
CA VAL A 123 5.50 5.72 -3.17
C VAL A 123 5.09 6.66 -2.07
#